data_AF-A0A7W7S4K0-F1
#
_entry.id   AF-A0A7W7S4K0-F1
#
_cell.length_a   1.000
_cell.length_b   1.000
_cell.length_c   1.000
_cell.angle_alpha   90.00
_cell.angle_beta   90.00
_cell.angle_gamma   90.00
#
_symmetry.space_group_name_H-M   'P 1'
#
loop_
_entity.id
_entity.type
_entity.pdbx_description
1 polymer ?
#
loop_
_entity_poly.entity_id
_entity_poly.type
_entity_poly.pdbx_seq_one_letter_code
_entity_poly.pdbx_strand_id
1 'polypeptide(L)'
;MEAAITGAVARATGFSTGDLITVEGRLDHRRVRVRVVGVFELWEPYSERWNGQTLLSRGVEIGGYVTHGPLMVSERTFLERFAAGTTVSWLAVPDLRPVPRERLRAAFAAEVTGSQKALRARPGCEDCSLSTSLPETLDQLATATLVARSTMLVPVLQLLLLAAYALMLTARLLADHRRMETALLRSRGAGTLRLALLAAAEAALVALPCAAVAPLLAPPLLRAVSAIPWLKTSGARLAIEAGPTAYAVSAAVALGCAVLMTLPALRGARRTYVEDQSARGRGERYGLAQRAGADVALLGVAALLLTMAIAIGVVSMATTATWRASQDDQARHRAGADLRVASPPENVELGPLGRASAYAALPGVTSLSPAYRAGTELAAEEATLLAVDGAELPGMLKLRPDLSDEPIGVLANRLTAGRPNLPGLPIPGRPAQLAVRTRLTLDDSALAESYARVPLTLTIVDGEGVRHSVPVTPALGESESAVDLAALRGRSGKLTYPLVIAAITVDLPRQRARAVHDRVQGPAEPRPVRRARAAAGHVRAGRRRGARR
;
A
#
# COMPACT_ATOMS: atom_id res chain seq x y z
N MET A 1 26.61 17.59 -22.99
CA MET A 1 26.16 16.20 -22.79
C MET A 1 24.67 16.13 -22.94
N GLU A 2 24.11 14.95 -23.14
CA GLU A 2 22.67 14.73 -23.28
C GLU A 2 22.15 13.98 -22.06
N ALA A 3 20.98 14.37 -21.55
CA ALA A 3 20.35 13.73 -20.40
C ALA A 3 18.83 13.66 -20.58
N ALA A 4 18.23 12.55 -20.14
CA ALA A 4 16.79 12.45 -19.92
C ALA A 4 16.46 12.78 -18.46
N ILE A 5 15.27 13.30 -18.21
CA ILE A 5 14.80 13.65 -16.86
C ILE A 5 13.45 13.01 -16.58
N THR A 6 13.12 12.81 -15.31
CA THR A 6 11.78 12.32 -14.95
C THR A 6 10.75 13.45 -15.10
N GLY A 7 9.48 13.10 -15.31
CA GLY A 7 8.38 14.06 -15.33
C GLY A 7 8.28 14.85 -14.02
N ALA A 8 8.68 14.25 -12.90
CA ALA A 8 8.80 14.94 -11.62
C ALA A 8 9.87 16.05 -11.63
N VAL A 9 11.06 15.78 -12.21
CA VAL A 9 12.11 16.80 -12.40
C VAL A 9 11.65 17.89 -13.37
N ALA A 10 11.04 17.51 -14.50
CA ALA A 10 10.53 18.47 -15.49
C ALA A 10 9.51 19.45 -14.87
N ARG A 11 8.56 18.94 -14.09
CA ARG A 11 7.61 19.76 -13.32
C ARG A 11 8.29 20.60 -12.25
N ALA A 12 9.36 20.09 -11.67
CA ALA A 12 10.09 20.74 -10.59
C ALA A 12 10.92 21.94 -11.04
N THR A 13 11.59 21.82 -12.17
CA THR A 13 12.53 22.81 -12.68
C THR A 13 11.97 23.64 -13.84
N GLY A 14 10.83 23.21 -14.41
CA GLY A 14 10.26 23.79 -15.62
C GLY A 14 10.99 23.39 -16.90
N PHE A 15 11.92 22.45 -16.85
CA PHE A 15 12.67 22.00 -18.02
C PHE A 15 11.84 21.08 -18.92
N SER A 16 12.01 21.28 -20.22
CA SER A 16 11.34 20.58 -21.30
C SER A 16 12.35 19.95 -22.25
N THR A 17 11.86 19.06 -23.12
CA THR A 17 12.71 18.43 -24.13
C THR A 17 13.25 19.49 -25.10
N GLY A 18 14.56 19.50 -25.31
CA GLY A 18 15.28 20.47 -26.15
C GLY A 18 16.05 21.52 -25.35
N ASP A 19 15.74 21.71 -24.07
CA ASP A 19 16.38 22.75 -23.25
C ASP A 19 17.86 22.48 -23.00
N LEU A 20 18.65 23.56 -22.99
CA LEU A 20 20.08 23.53 -22.69
C LEU A 20 20.34 24.09 -21.29
N ILE A 21 20.62 23.21 -20.33
CA ILE A 21 20.87 23.55 -18.93
C ILE A 21 22.38 23.57 -18.64
N THR A 22 22.83 24.46 -17.76
CA THR A 22 24.22 24.49 -17.30
C THR A 22 24.27 23.99 -15.88
N VAL A 23 24.96 22.87 -15.66
CA VAL A 23 25.15 22.26 -14.34
C VAL A 23 26.55 22.60 -13.86
N GLU A 24 26.69 23.10 -12.63
CA GLU A 24 27.98 23.38 -12.01
C GLU A 24 28.30 22.32 -10.95
N GLY A 25 29.47 21.70 -11.06
CA GLY A 25 29.94 20.70 -10.11
C GLY A 25 30.26 21.32 -8.76
N ARG A 26 29.74 20.75 -7.68
CA ARG A 26 29.83 21.33 -6.33
C ARG A 26 31.23 21.25 -5.72
N LEU A 27 32.01 20.24 -6.11
CA LEU A 27 33.35 19.99 -5.56
C LEU A 27 34.46 20.61 -6.42
N ASP A 28 34.22 20.73 -7.74
CA ASP A 28 35.23 21.15 -8.72
C ASP A 28 34.87 22.46 -9.45
N HIS A 29 33.69 23.04 -9.18
CA HIS A 29 33.13 24.23 -9.82
C HIS A 29 33.10 24.16 -11.36
N ARG A 30 33.20 22.96 -11.94
CA ARG A 30 33.21 22.79 -13.39
C ARG A 30 31.81 22.92 -13.94
N ARG A 31 31.66 23.79 -14.96
CA ARG A 31 30.39 23.98 -15.66
C ARG A 31 30.26 23.02 -16.83
N VAL A 32 29.16 22.29 -16.85
CA VAL A 32 28.82 21.32 -17.90
C VAL A 32 27.48 21.71 -18.52
N ARG A 33 27.47 21.91 -19.83
CA ARG A 33 26.23 22.10 -20.60
C ARG A 33 25.56 20.76 -20.86
N VAL A 34 24.29 20.64 -20.50
CA VAL A 34 23.45 19.44 -20.64
C VAL A 34 22.24 19.79 -21.49
N ARG A 35 21.96 18.99 -22.50
CA ARG A 35 20.73 19.09 -23.30
C ARG A 35 19.73 18.07 -22.80
N VAL A 36 18.50 18.50 -22.52
CA VAL A 36 17.41 17.61 -22.14
C VAL A 36 16.87 16.92 -23.39
N VAL A 37 17.08 15.61 -23.53
CA VAL A 37 16.68 14.86 -24.73
C VAL A 37 15.32 14.16 -24.59
N GLY A 38 14.79 14.06 -23.37
CA GLY A 38 13.49 13.44 -23.14
C GLY A 38 13.02 13.57 -21.70
N VAL A 39 11.70 13.50 -21.54
CA VAL A 39 11.02 13.43 -20.24
C VAL A 39 10.28 12.09 -20.16
N PHE A 40 10.48 11.33 -19.09
CA PHE A 40 9.81 10.04 -18.88
C PHE A 40 9.05 10.00 -17.55
N GLU A 41 8.00 9.18 -17.49
CA GLU A 41 7.22 8.95 -16.26
C GLU A 41 7.47 7.53 -15.74
N LEU A 42 7.43 7.36 -14.43
CA LEU A 42 7.53 6.04 -13.80
C LEU A 42 6.16 5.39 -13.70
N TRP A 43 6.11 4.09 -13.94
CA TRP A 43 4.94 3.29 -13.57
C TRP A 43 4.90 3.12 -12.05
N GLU A 44 3.81 3.55 -11.42
CA GLU A 44 3.62 3.54 -9.95
C GLU A 44 4.83 4.14 -9.18
N PRO A 45 5.08 5.46 -9.30
CA PRO A 45 6.28 6.13 -8.80
C PRO A 45 6.50 6.01 -7.29
N TYR A 46 5.44 5.72 -6.53
CA TYR A 46 5.47 5.57 -5.06
C TYR A 46 5.37 4.13 -4.59
N SER A 47 5.52 3.16 -5.49
CA SER A 47 5.60 1.75 -5.11
C SER A 47 6.90 1.43 -4.37
N GLU A 48 6.88 0.35 -3.59
CA GLU A 48 8.06 -0.22 -2.91
C GLU A 48 9.27 -0.43 -3.84
N ARG A 49 9.03 -0.64 -5.15
CA ARG A 49 10.08 -0.76 -6.17
C ARG A 49 11.03 0.43 -6.21
N TRP A 50 10.52 1.63 -5.91
CA TRP A 50 11.27 2.88 -5.93
C TRP A 50 11.66 3.35 -4.53
N ASN A 51 11.53 2.48 -3.51
CA ASN A 51 11.91 2.81 -2.16
C ASN A 51 13.42 3.12 -2.08
N GLY A 52 13.79 4.19 -1.38
CA GLY A 52 15.15 4.73 -1.37
C GLY A 52 15.57 5.52 -2.63
N GLN A 53 14.74 5.57 -3.67
CA GLN A 53 14.98 6.34 -4.90
C GLN A 53 14.09 7.60 -4.94
N THR A 54 14.21 8.44 -3.92
CA THR A 54 13.41 9.67 -3.73
C THR A 54 13.55 10.66 -4.88
N LEU A 55 14.76 10.86 -5.39
CA LEU A 55 15.00 11.72 -6.55
C LEU A 55 14.33 11.19 -7.83
N LEU A 56 14.33 9.88 -8.05
CA LEU A 56 13.69 9.27 -9.22
C LEU A 56 12.16 9.46 -9.18
N SER A 57 11.55 9.25 -8.01
CA SER A 57 10.10 9.33 -7.83
C SER A 57 9.56 10.75 -7.67
N ARG A 58 10.28 11.63 -6.96
CA ARG A 58 9.83 12.99 -6.61
C ARG A 58 10.53 14.11 -7.38
N GLY A 59 11.66 13.83 -8.02
CA GLY A 59 12.44 14.79 -8.81
C GLY A 59 13.19 15.86 -8.02
N VAL A 60 12.91 15.99 -6.72
CA VAL A 60 13.55 16.94 -5.82
C VAL A 60 13.74 16.33 -4.44
N GLU A 61 14.88 16.62 -3.84
CA GLU A 61 15.19 16.30 -2.45
C GLU A 61 15.65 17.57 -1.74
N ILE A 62 15.00 17.88 -0.62
CA ILE A 62 15.25 19.10 0.16
C ILE A 62 15.85 18.68 1.49
N GLY A 63 17.13 19.01 1.68
CA GLY A 63 17.87 18.84 2.93
C GLY A 63 18.56 20.15 3.32
N GLY A 64 19.86 20.12 3.63
CA GLY A 64 20.66 21.35 3.78
C GLY A 64 20.78 22.16 2.47
N TYR A 65 20.46 21.55 1.33
CA TYR A 65 20.38 22.15 0.01
C TYR A 65 19.24 21.51 -0.79
N VAL A 66 18.80 22.15 -1.87
CA VAL A 66 17.82 21.60 -2.81
C VAL A 66 18.56 20.86 -3.92
N THR A 67 18.34 19.54 -4.01
CA THR A 67 18.92 18.68 -5.04
C THR A 67 17.84 18.33 -6.06
N HIS A 68 18.07 18.64 -7.33
CA HIS A 68 17.23 18.22 -8.45
C HIS A 68 17.88 17.06 -9.20
N GLY A 69 17.10 16.04 -9.55
CA GLY A 69 17.60 14.89 -10.28
C GLY A 69 16.73 13.65 -10.15
N PRO A 70 17.18 12.49 -10.66
CA PRO A 70 18.45 12.31 -11.36
C PRO A 70 18.40 12.80 -12.81
N LEU A 71 19.56 13.26 -13.32
CA LEU A 71 19.79 13.42 -14.75
C LEU A 71 20.25 12.08 -15.32
N MET A 72 19.40 11.43 -16.12
CA MET A 72 19.71 10.14 -16.74
C MET A 72 20.60 10.37 -17.95
N VAL A 73 21.90 10.11 -17.80
CA VAL A 73 22.90 10.22 -18.86
C VAL A 73 23.27 8.84 -19.39
N SER A 74 23.88 8.77 -20.57
CA SER A 74 24.47 7.52 -21.05
C SER A 74 25.62 7.07 -20.13
N GLU A 75 25.77 5.76 -19.97
CA GLU A 75 26.85 5.15 -19.18
C GLU A 75 28.22 5.69 -19.59
N ARG A 76 28.51 5.74 -20.89
CA ARG A 76 29.77 6.28 -21.41
C ARG A 76 30.02 7.72 -20.99
N THR A 77 28.99 8.57 -21.07
CA THR A 77 29.09 9.98 -20.63
C THR A 77 29.34 10.08 -19.12
N PHE A 78 28.69 9.21 -18.34
CA PHE A 78 28.86 9.17 -16.90
C PHE A 78 30.28 8.75 -16.50
N LEU A 79 30.78 7.66 -17.09
CA LEU A 79 32.11 7.12 -16.81
C LEU A 79 33.23 8.06 -17.24
N GLU A 80 33.10 8.72 -18.40
CA GLU A 80 34.11 9.65 -18.91
C GLU A 80 34.23 10.93 -18.06
N ARG A 81 33.16 11.36 -17.39
CA ARG A 81 33.09 12.71 -16.77
C ARG A 81 32.86 12.73 -15.27
N PHE A 82 32.29 11.69 -14.67
CA PHE A 82 31.78 11.70 -13.30
C PHE A 82 32.18 10.46 -12.47
N ALA A 83 33.08 9.59 -12.95
CA ALA A 83 33.46 8.34 -12.30
C ALA A 83 34.23 8.47 -10.96
N ALA A 84 34.40 9.68 -10.42
CA ALA A 84 35.07 9.87 -9.14
C ALA A 84 34.09 9.63 -7.97
N GLY A 85 34.27 8.53 -7.22
CA GLY A 85 33.49 8.25 -6.01
C GLY A 85 32.06 7.75 -6.28
N THR A 86 31.88 6.89 -7.27
CA THR A 86 30.56 6.37 -7.68
C THR A 86 30.11 5.14 -6.90
N THR A 87 28.90 5.21 -6.35
CA THR A 87 28.17 4.04 -5.84
C THR A 87 27.49 3.32 -6.99
N VAL A 88 27.80 2.04 -7.18
CA VAL A 88 27.18 1.20 -8.21
C VAL A 88 26.06 0.39 -7.56
N SER A 89 24.85 0.49 -8.12
CA SER A 89 23.72 -0.36 -7.74
C SER A 89 23.29 -1.20 -8.94
N TRP A 90 23.04 -2.49 -8.70
CA TRP A 90 22.64 -3.43 -9.74
C TRP A 90 21.13 -3.70 -9.61
N LEU A 91 20.38 -3.47 -10.68
CA LEU A 91 18.98 -3.88 -10.76
C LEU A 91 18.86 -5.13 -11.64
N ALA A 92 18.21 -6.17 -11.13
CA ALA A 92 17.97 -7.41 -11.85
C ALA A 92 16.47 -7.73 -11.83
N VAL A 93 15.93 -8.11 -12.99
CA VAL A 93 14.55 -8.60 -13.11
C VAL A 93 14.62 -10.09 -13.50
N PRO A 94 14.33 -11.02 -12.59
CA PRO A 94 14.35 -12.44 -12.92
C PRO A 94 13.16 -12.80 -13.83
N ASP A 95 13.40 -13.59 -14.88
CA ASP A 95 12.32 -14.19 -15.68
C ASP A 95 11.76 -15.41 -14.93
N LEU A 96 10.56 -15.25 -14.36
CA LEU A 96 9.91 -16.29 -13.57
C LEU A 96 8.97 -17.19 -14.40
N ARG A 97 8.78 -16.91 -15.69
CA ARG A 97 7.91 -17.73 -16.57
C ARG A 97 8.32 -19.21 -16.67
N PRO A 98 9.61 -19.58 -16.69
CA PRO A 98 10.02 -20.98 -16.79
C PRO A 98 9.87 -21.75 -15.47
N VAL A 99 9.67 -21.05 -14.34
CA VAL A 99 9.65 -21.69 -13.02
C VAL A 99 8.26 -22.31 -12.79
N PRO A 100 8.16 -23.65 -12.65
CA PRO A 100 6.86 -24.28 -12.42
C PRO A 100 6.27 -23.80 -11.08
N ARG A 101 4.94 -23.59 -11.07
CA ARG A 101 4.17 -23.05 -9.93
C ARG A 101 4.37 -23.82 -8.63
N GLU A 102 4.75 -25.10 -8.72
CA GLU A 102 5.01 -25.98 -7.58
C GLU A 102 6.38 -25.72 -6.92
N ARG A 103 7.39 -25.29 -7.70
CA ARG A 103 8.73 -24.97 -7.20
C ARG A 103 8.88 -23.54 -6.67
N LEU A 104 8.01 -22.62 -7.09
CA LEU A 104 8.00 -21.23 -6.64
C LEU A 104 7.80 -21.06 -5.12
N ARG A 105 7.27 -22.07 -4.42
CA ARG A 105 6.89 -22.00 -2.99
C ARG A 105 8.06 -21.91 -2.01
N ALA A 106 8.86 -22.97 -1.90
CA ALA A 106 9.88 -23.10 -0.85
C ALA A 106 11.31 -23.00 -1.40
N ALA A 107 11.53 -23.48 -2.63
CA ALA A 107 12.84 -23.44 -3.25
C ALA A 107 13.26 -22.01 -3.55
N PHE A 108 12.34 -21.16 -4.03
CA PHE A 108 12.68 -19.80 -4.43
C PHE A 108 13.06 -18.88 -3.24
N ALA A 109 12.31 -18.93 -2.13
CA ALA A 109 12.65 -18.15 -0.93
C ALA A 109 13.98 -18.60 -0.31
N ALA A 110 14.21 -19.93 -0.25
CA ALA A 110 15.49 -20.48 0.20
C ALA A 110 16.63 -20.14 -0.77
N GLU A 111 16.39 -20.12 -2.08
CA GLU A 111 17.35 -19.72 -3.10
C GLU A 111 17.70 -18.24 -3.01
N VAL A 112 16.74 -17.35 -2.73
CA VAL A 112 17.00 -15.91 -2.54
C VAL A 112 17.85 -15.68 -1.29
N THR A 113 17.50 -16.29 -0.16
CA THR A 113 18.29 -16.20 1.08
C THR A 113 19.67 -16.84 0.91
N GLY A 114 19.74 -17.97 0.21
CA GLY A 114 20.98 -18.64 -0.18
C GLY A 114 21.84 -17.77 -1.08
N SER A 115 21.22 -17.02 -2.00
CA SER A 115 21.91 -16.08 -2.89
C SER A 115 22.51 -14.91 -2.13
N GLN A 116 21.83 -14.36 -1.12
CA GLN A 116 22.40 -13.32 -0.26
C GLN A 116 23.62 -13.84 0.52
N LYS A 117 23.53 -15.04 1.09
CA LYS A 117 24.64 -15.67 1.81
C LYS A 117 25.82 -15.98 0.87
N ALA A 118 25.53 -16.50 -0.33
CA ALA A 118 26.54 -16.76 -1.35
C ALA A 118 27.19 -15.46 -1.87
N LEU A 119 26.43 -14.36 -1.94
CA LEU A 119 26.95 -13.06 -2.34
C LEU A 119 27.94 -12.52 -1.30
N ARG A 120 27.60 -12.59 0.00
CA ARG A 120 28.49 -12.18 1.10
C ARG A 120 29.73 -13.05 1.24
N ALA A 121 29.64 -14.32 0.84
CA ALA A 121 30.78 -15.24 0.84
C ALA A 121 31.78 -14.96 -0.30
N ARG A 122 31.47 -14.06 -1.25
CA ARG A 122 32.41 -13.69 -2.32
C ARG A 122 33.43 -12.66 -1.82
N PRO A 123 34.72 -12.80 -2.18
CA PRO A 123 35.73 -11.80 -1.88
C PRO A 123 35.33 -10.42 -2.43
N GLY A 124 35.41 -9.38 -1.60
CA GLY A 124 35.05 -7.99 -1.97
C GLY A 124 33.56 -7.64 -1.85
N CYS A 125 32.74 -8.53 -1.27
CA CYS A 125 31.31 -8.30 -1.07
C CYS A 125 30.85 -8.45 0.40
N GLU A 126 31.72 -8.12 1.37
CA GLU A 126 31.41 -8.22 2.80
C GLU A 126 30.20 -7.33 3.19
N ASP A 127 30.07 -6.16 2.56
CA ASP A 127 28.98 -5.19 2.75
C ASP A 127 27.88 -5.24 1.66
N CYS A 128 27.91 -6.23 0.78
CA CYS A 128 26.88 -6.36 -0.27
C CYS A 128 25.52 -6.69 0.36
N SER A 129 24.51 -5.85 0.07
CA SER A 129 23.13 -6.04 0.48
C SER A 129 22.25 -6.35 -0.72
N LEU A 130 21.38 -7.36 -0.56
CA LEU A 130 20.34 -7.73 -1.52
C LEU A 130 19.00 -7.30 -0.92
N SER A 131 18.29 -6.40 -1.58
CA SER A 131 16.94 -5.99 -1.20
C SER A 131 15.91 -6.59 -2.15
N THR A 132 14.95 -7.35 -1.62
CA THR A 132 13.84 -7.91 -2.40
C THR A 132 12.65 -8.25 -1.49
N SER A 133 11.44 -7.85 -1.91
CA SER A 133 10.16 -8.22 -1.28
C SER A 133 9.48 -9.41 -1.96
N LEU A 134 10.16 -10.00 -2.95
CA LEU A 134 9.63 -11.13 -3.71
C LEU A 134 9.35 -12.38 -2.85
N PRO A 135 10.20 -12.75 -1.86
CA PRO A 135 9.92 -13.90 -0.99
C PRO A 135 8.63 -13.72 -0.18
N GLU A 136 8.45 -12.55 0.44
CA GLU A 136 7.26 -12.24 1.25
C GLU A 136 5.99 -12.26 0.38
N THR A 137 6.05 -11.65 -0.80
CA THR A 137 4.91 -11.61 -1.73
C THR A 137 4.52 -13.01 -2.22
N LEU A 138 5.52 -13.85 -2.54
CA LEU A 138 5.27 -15.23 -2.98
C LEU A 138 4.69 -16.10 -1.86
N ASP A 139 5.15 -15.92 -0.62
CA ASP A 139 4.63 -16.64 0.55
C ASP A 139 3.18 -16.24 0.87
N GLN A 140 2.88 -14.94 0.83
CA GLN A 140 1.51 -14.43 0.98
C GLN A 140 0.57 -15.00 -0.10
N LEU A 141 1.00 -15.03 -1.37
CA LEU A 141 0.21 -15.62 -2.46
C LEU A 141 0.04 -17.13 -2.31
N ALA A 142 1.07 -17.85 -1.86
CA ALA A 142 1.04 -19.29 -1.67
C ALA A 142 0.07 -19.68 -0.54
N THR A 143 0.13 -18.97 0.57
CA THR A 143 -0.74 -19.14 1.74
C THR A 143 -2.18 -18.80 1.37
N ALA A 144 -2.41 -17.67 0.71
CA ALA A 144 -3.73 -17.29 0.21
C ALA A 144 -4.32 -18.35 -0.75
N THR A 145 -3.51 -18.90 -1.66
CA THR A 145 -3.95 -19.94 -2.60
C THR A 145 -4.24 -21.27 -1.90
N LEU A 146 -3.44 -21.64 -0.90
CA LEU A 146 -3.64 -22.87 -0.13
C LEU A 146 -4.95 -22.80 0.68
N VAL A 147 -5.13 -21.68 1.40
CA VAL A 147 -6.36 -21.41 2.16
C VAL A 147 -7.57 -21.34 1.24
N ALA A 148 -7.45 -20.69 0.07
CA ALA A 148 -8.53 -20.66 -0.92
C ALA A 148 -8.88 -22.08 -1.43
N ARG A 149 -7.88 -22.93 -1.72
CA ARG A 149 -8.14 -24.30 -2.17
C ARG A 149 -8.77 -25.18 -1.08
N SER A 150 -8.30 -25.09 0.16
CA SER A 150 -8.85 -25.88 1.26
C SER A 150 -10.29 -25.46 1.58
N THR A 151 -10.56 -24.15 1.59
CA THR A 151 -11.91 -23.61 1.83
C THR A 151 -12.88 -23.92 0.70
N MET A 152 -12.42 -24.05 -0.55
CA MET A 152 -13.25 -24.49 -1.68
C MET A 152 -13.47 -26.01 -1.74
N LEU A 153 -12.55 -26.83 -1.23
CA LEU A 153 -12.65 -28.29 -1.29
C LEU A 153 -13.79 -28.84 -0.44
N VAL A 154 -14.02 -28.24 0.74
CA VAL A 154 -15.09 -28.65 1.65
C VAL A 154 -16.48 -28.55 1.00
N PRO A 155 -16.93 -27.38 0.47
CA PRO A 155 -18.24 -27.29 -0.17
C PRO A 155 -18.34 -28.16 -1.43
N VAL A 156 -17.25 -28.32 -2.20
CA VAL A 156 -17.25 -29.20 -3.38
C VAL A 156 -17.48 -30.67 -2.98
N LEU A 157 -16.72 -31.18 -2.00
CA LEU A 157 -16.88 -32.55 -1.52
C LEU A 157 -18.29 -32.78 -0.97
N GLN A 158 -18.85 -31.78 -0.32
CA GLN A 158 -20.18 -31.84 0.27
C GLN A 158 -21.30 -31.85 -0.77
N LEU A 159 -21.18 -31.04 -1.83
CA LEU A 159 -22.09 -31.10 -2.97
C LEU A 159 -22.00 -32.46 -3.68
N LEU A 160 -20.80 -33.02 -3.82
CA LEU A 160 -20.61 -34.37 -4.36
C LEU A 160 -21.27 -35.44 -3.48
N LEU A 161 -21.13 -35.34 -2.15
CA LEU A 161 -21.78 -36.25 -1.20
C LEU A 161 -23.30 -36.16 -1.28
N LEU A 162 -23.85 -34.95 -1.35
CA LEU A 162 -25.29 -34.72 -1.47
C LEU A 162 -25.85 -35.24 -2.82
N ALA A 163 -25.12 -35.00 -3.91
CA ALA A 163 -25.47 -35.53 -5.22
C ALA A 163 -25.41 -37.06 -5.24
N ALA A 164 -24.35 -37.65 -4.68
CA ALA A 164 -24.19 -39.09 -4.56
C ALA A 164 -25.33 -39.71 -3.75
N TYR A 165 -25.69 -39.09 -2.63
CA TYR A 165 -26.82 -39.47 -1.81
C TYR A 165 -28.13 -39.49 -2.59
N ALA A 166 -28.44 -38.40 -3.30
CA ALA A 166 -29.69 -38.27 -4.05
C ALA A 166 -29.76 -39.29 -5.20
N LEU A 167 -28.64 -39.52 -5.88
CA LEU A 167 -28.52 -40.54 -6.93
C LEU A 167 -28.68 -41.96 -6.37
N MET A 168 -28.10 -42.26 -5.21
CA MET A 168 -28.23 -43.58 -4.59
C MET A 168 -29.66 -43.83 -4.12
N LEU A 169 -30.33 -42.82 -3.56
CA LEU A 169 -31.74 -42.92 -3.14
C LEU A 169 -32.65 -43.16 -4.36
N THR A 170 -32.52 -42.35 -5.40
CA THR A 170 -33.31 -42.49 -6.64
C THR A 170 -33.03 -43.82 -7.34
N ALA A 171 -31.77 -44.26 -7.41
CA ALA A 171 -31.42 -45.56 -7.97
C ALA A 171 -32.01 -46.74 -7.18
N ARG A 172 -32.07 -46.65 -5.83
CA ARG A 172 -32.74 -47.65 -4.99
C ARG A 172 -34.25 -47.69 -5.24
N LEU A 173 -34.91 -46.53 -5.30
CA LEU A 173 -36.35 -46.45 -5.58
C LEU A 173 -36.68 -47.03 -6.96
N LEU A 174 -35.83 -46.77 -7.96
CA LEU A 174 -35.97 -47.31 -9.31
C LEU A 174 -35.75 -48.82 -9.35
N ALA A 175 -34.71 -49.32 -8.67
CA ALA A 175 -34.46 -50.76 -8.55
C ALA A 175 -35.64 -51.49 -7.88
N ASP A 176 -36.27 -50.86 -6.88
CA ASP A 176 -37.41 -51.40 -6.17
C ASP A 176 -38.68 -51.51 -7.04
N HIS A 177 -38.91 -50.53 -7.93
CA HIS A 177 -39.99 -50.57 -8.92
C HIS A 177 -39.76 -51.64 -10.00
N ARG A 178 -38.49 -51.85 -10.40
CA ARG A 178 -38.10 -52.80 -11.47
C ARG A 178 -37.91 -54.24 -11.02
N ARG A 179 -38.23 -54.56 -9.76
CA ARG A 179 -38.08 -55.91 -9.19
C ARG A 179 -38.87 -56.98 -9.96
N MET A 180 -40.09 -56.67 -10.40
CA MET A 180 -40.93 -57.61 -11.14
C MET A 180 -40.37 -57.89 -12.55
N GLU A 181 -39.90 -56.85 -13.24
CA GLU A 181 -39.29 -56.95 -14.58
C GLU A 181 -37.99 -57.76 -14.57
N THR A 182 -37.14 -57.50 -13.57
CA THR A 182 -35.87 -58.24 -13.40
C THR A 182 -36.11 -59.72 -13.06
N ALA A 183 -37.17 -60.05 -12.32
CA ALA A 183 -37.57 -61.43 -12.08
C ALA A 183 -38.03 -62.14 -13.37
N LEU A 184 -38.80 -61.45 -14.22
CA LEU A 184 -39.23 -61.98 -15.53
C LEU A 184 -38.06 -62.17 -16.50
N LEU A 185 -37.09 -61.26 -16.54
CA LEU A 185 -35.90 -61.40 -17.38
C LEU A 185 -35.04 -62.59 -16.92
N ARG A 186 -35.00 -62.87 -15.61
CA ARG A 186 -34.31 -64.02 -15.05
C ARG A 186 -34.97 -65.36 -15.38
N SER A 187 -36.30 -65.44 -15.29
CA SER A 187 -37.00 -66.67 -15.66
C SER A 187 -36.83 -66.99 -17.15
N ARG A 188 -36.56 -65.98 -17.98
CA ARG A 188 -36.15 -66.09 -19.39
C ARG A 188 -34.65 -66.38 -19.61
N GLY A 189 -33.89 -66.67 -18.55
CA GLY A 189 -32.48 -67.06 -18.64
C GLY A 189 -31.47 -65.91 -18.64
N ALA A 190 -31.85 -64.68 -18.29
CA ALA A 190 -30.89 -63.59 -18.20
C ALA A 190 -29.94 -63.76 -16.99
N GLY A 191 -28.66 -63.95 -17.27
CA GLY A 191 -27.60 -63.99 -16.26
C GLY A 191 -27.37 -62.65 -15.56
N THR A 192 -26.72 -62.67 -14.39
CA THR A 192 -26.38 -61.49 -13.59
C THR A 192 -25.55 -60.46 -14.36
N LEU A 193 -24.66 -60.92 -15.23
CA LEU A 193 -23.80 -60.08 -16.06
C LEU A 193 -24.60 -59.32 -17.14
N ARG A 194 -25.62 -59.96 -17.72
CA ARG A 194 -26.50 -59.33 -18.72
C ARG A 194 -27.39 -58.26 -18.09
N LEU A 195 -27.90 -58.50 -16.89
CA LEU A 195 -28.67 -57.52 -16.11
C LEU A 195 -27.79 -56.34 -15.66
N ALA A 196 -26.54 -56.62 -15.26
CA ALA A 196 -25.56 -55.59 -14.92
C ALA A 196 -25.24 -54.67 -16.10
N LEU A 197 -25.00 -55.25 -17.28
CA LEU A 197 -24.72 -54.49 -18.50
C LEU A 197 -25.90 -53.63 -18.93
N LEU A 198 -27.13 -54.12 -18.78
CA LEU A 198 -28.33 -53.34 -19.09
C LEU A 198 -28.47 -52.13 -18.15
N ALA A 199 -28.29 -52.33 -16.84
CA ALA A 199 -28.30 -51.23 -15.88
C ALA A 199 -27.15 -50.23 -16.12
N ALA A 200 -25.97 -50.73 -16.52
CA ALA A 200 -24.84 -49.88 -16.88
C ALA A 200 -25.10 -49.06 -18.16
N ALA A 201 -25.77 -49.64 -19.15
CA ALA A 201 -26.16 -48.94 -20.37
C ALA A 201 -27.16 -47.81 -20.08
N GLU A 202 -28.14 -48.05 -19.22
CA GLU A 202 -29.08 -47.01 -18.78
C GLU A 202 -28.39 -45.89 -18.00
N ALA A 203 -27.49 -46.24 -17.08
CA ALA A 203 -26.71 -45.26 -16.32
C ALA A 203 -25.80 -44.44 -17.26
N ALA A 204 -25.18 -45.08 -18.25
CA ALA A 204 -24.36 -44.41 -19.27
C ALA A 204 -25.19 -43.46 -20.14
N LEU A 205 -26.45 -43.79 -20.42
CA LEU A 205 -27.36 -42.95 -21.20
C LEU A 205 -27.68 -41.63 -20.50
N VAL A 206 -27.59 -41.59 -19.16
CA VAL A 206 -27.71 -40.35 -18.36
C VAL A 206 -26.34 -39.68 -18.13
N ALA A 207 -25.32 -40.46 -17.83
CA ALA A 207 -24.01 -39.92 -17.43
C ALA A 207 -23.21 -39.31 -18.59
N LEU A 208 -23.25 -39.91 -19.79
CA LEU A 208 -22.49 -39.42 -20.95
C LEU A 208 -22.94 -38.03 -21.44
N PRO A 209 -24.26 -37.74 -21.60
CA PRO A 209 -24.71 -36.39 -21.91
C PRO A 209 -24.29 -35.39 -20.85
N CYS A 210 -24.41 -35.74 -19.56
CA CYS A 210 -23.98 -34.87 -18.46
C CYS A 210 -22.48 -34.56 -18.52
N ALA A 211 -21.64 -35.56 -18.81
CA ALA A 211 -20.19 -35.40 -18.93
C ALA A 211 -19.78 -34.41 -20.02
N ALA A 212 -20.49 -34.42 -21.16
CA ALA A 212 -20.26 -33.52 -22.28
C ALA A 212 -20.84 -32.11 -22.05
N VAL A 213 -22.04 -32.02 -21.48
CA VAL A 213 -22.77 -30.76 -21.31
C VAL A 213 -22.21 -29.93 -20.16
N ALA A 214 -21.77 -30.54 -19.05
CA ALA A 214 -21.26 -29.82 -17.87
C ALA A 214 -20.09 -28.86 -18.17
N PRO A 215 -18.99 -29.26 -18.85
CA PRO A 215 -17.88 -28.36 -19.17
C PRO A 215 -18.26 -27.30 -20.22
N LEU A 216 -19.28 -27.54 -21.05
CA LEU A 216 -19.80 -26.55 -22.00
C LEU A 216 -20.70 -25.51 -21.32
N LEU A 217 -21.46 -25.91 -20.30
CA LEU A 217 -22.32 -25.02 -19.50
C LEU A 217 -21.54 -24.23 -18.44
N ALA A 218 -20.38 -24.71 -17.99
CA ALA A 218 -19.60 -24.02 -16.96
C ALA A 218 -19.17 -22.59 -17.38
N PRO A 219 -18.63 -22.33 -18.58
CA PRO A 219 -18.28 -20.97 -19.03
C PRO A 219 -19.43 -19.96 -19.01
N PRO A 220 -20.62 -20.22 -19.61
CA PRO A 220 -21.72 -19.25 -19.57
C PRO A 220 -22.27 -19.04 -18.15
N LEU A 221 -22.32 -20.09 -17.32
CA LEU A 221 -22.72 -19.95 -15.91
C LEU A 221 -21.73 -19.07 -15.13
N LEU A 222 -20.43 -19.30 -15.29
CA LEU A 222 -19.39 -18.47 -14.66
C LEU A 222 -19.44 -17.02 -15.17
N ARG A 223 -19.76 -16.80 -16.46
CA ARG A 223 -20.01 -15.44 -16.99
C ARG A 223 -21.20 -14.78 -16.32
N ALA A 224 -22.32 -15.49 -16.18
CA ALA A 224 -23.51 -14.97 -15.50
C ALA A 224 -23.21 -14.62 -14.02
N VAL A 225 -22.48 -15.49 -13.32
CA VAL A 225 -22.04 -15.25 -11.94
C VAL A 225 -21.06 -14.07 -11.85
N SER A 226 -20.16 -13.91 -12.82
CA SER A 226 -19.23 -12.77 -12.87
C SER A 226 -19.90 -11.42 -13.17
N ALA A 227 -21.11 -11.44 -13.76
CA ALA A 227 -21.89 -10.24 -13.99
C ALA A 227 -22.53 -9.68 -12.71
N ILE A 228 -22.54 -10.46 -11.63
CA ILE A 228 -23.13 -10.06 -10.35
C ILE A 228 -22.33 -8.88 -9.75
N PRO A 229 -22.96 -7.74 -9.40
CA PRO A 229 -22.26 -6.51 -9.03
C PRO A 229 -21.22 -6.64 -7.91
N TRP A 230 -21.54 -7.40 -6.86
CA TRP A 230 -20.63 -7.58 -5.72
C TRP A 230 -19.46 -8.53 -6.00
N LEU A 231 -19.54 -9.34 -7.05
CA LEU A 231 -18.45 -10.19 -7.49
C LEU A 231 -17.54 -9.44 -8.48
N LYS A 232 -18.11 -8.57 -9.31
CA LYS A 232 -17.35 -7.69 -10.21
C LYS A 232 -16.42 -6.74 -9.45
N THR A 233 -16.84 -6.27 -8.27
CA THR A 233 -16.00 -5.42 -7.40
C THR A 233 -14.87 -6.18 -6.71
N SER A 234 -14.90 -7.52 -6.67
CA SER A 234 -13.83 -8.33 -6.07
C SER A 234 -12.58 -8.43 -6.93
N GLY A 235 -12.64 -8.02 -8.20
CA GLY A 235 -11.52 -8.13 -9.14
C GLY A 235 -11.17 -9.57 -9.53
N ALA A 236 -11.93 -10.57 -9.07
CA ALA A 236 -11.70 -11.97 -9.35
C ALA A 236 -11.87 -12.26 -10.85
N ARG A 237 -10.76 -12.55 -11.52
CA ARG A 237 -10.77 -13.07 -12.89
C ARG A 237 -10.95 -14.57 -12.83
N LEU A 238 -12.20 -15.03 -12.91
CA LEU A 238 -12.49 -16.44 -13.08
C LEU A 238 -11.93 -16.89 -14.43
N ALA A 239 -11.22 -18.03 -14.45
CA ALA A 239 -10.85 -18.67 -15.70
C ALA A 239 -12.15 -19.17 -16.34
N ILE A 240 -12.62 -18.46 -17.37
CA ILE A 240 -13.89 -18.74 -18.06
C ILE A 240 -13.73 -19.89 -19.07
N GLU A 241 -12.50 -20.36 -19.31
CA GLU A 241 -12.22 -21.39 -20.30
C GLU A 241 -12.21 -22.80 -19.68
N ALA A 242 -12.99 -23.71 -20.28
CA ALA A 242 -12.96 -25.12 -19.95
C ALA A 242 -11.72 -25.77 -20.56
N GLY A 243 -10.64 -25.83 -19.80
CA GLY A 243 -9.42 -26.53 -20.19
C GLY A 243 -9.57 -28.06 -20.21
N PRO A 244 -8.59 -28.81 -20.75
CA PRO A 244 -8.63 -30.28 -20.81
C PRO A 244 -8.86 -30.96 -19.46
N THR A 245 -8.36 -30.35 -18.38
CA THR A 245 -8.56 -30.83 -17.00
C THR A 245 -10.02 -30.78 -16.57
N ALA A 246 -10.80 -29.79 -17.03
CA ALA A 246 -12.23 -29.70 -16.70
C ALA A 246 -13.03 -30.84 -17.36
N TYR A 247 -12.70 -31.19 -18.60
CA TYR A 247 -13.29 -32.35 -19.28
C TYR A 247 -12.91 -33.67 -18.58
N ALA A 248 -11.65 -33.82 -18.16
CA ALA A 248 -11.21 -35.00 -17.41
C ALA A 248 -11.95 -35.14 -16.06
N VAL A 249 -12.11 -34.05 -15.31
CA VAL A 249 -12.84 -34.05 -14.04
C VAL A 249 -14.33 -34.34 -14.28
N SER A 250 -14.94 -33.72 -15.28
CA SER A 250 -16.34 -33.97 -15.67
C SER A 250 -16.57 -35.46 -16.01
N ALA A 251 -15.68 -36.05 -16.82
CA ALA A 251 -15.74 -37.46 -17.17
C ALA A 251 -15.58 -38.38 -15.94
N ALA A 252 -14.65 -38.06 -15.03
CA ALA A 252 -14.45 -38.83 -13.81
C ALA A 252 -15.67 -38.78 -12.87
N VAL A 253 -16.28 -37.60 -12.70
CA VAL A 253 -17.50 -37.42 -11.89
C VAL A 253 -18.67 -38.17 -12.52
N ALA A 254 -18.87 -38.06 -13.83
CA ALA A 254 -19.92 -38.77 -14.55
C ALA A 254 -19.77 -40.30 -14.45
N LEU A 255 -18.55 -40.81 -14.55
CA LEU A 255 -18.25 -42.23 -14.34
C LEU A 255 -18.58 -42.66 -12.90
N GLY A 256 -18.21 -41.85 -11.91
CA GLY A 256 -18.61 -42.06 -10.51
C GLY A 256 -20.12 -42.13 -10.32
N CYS A 257 -20.88 -41.21 -10.95
CA CYS A 257 -22.34 -41.21 -10.93
C CYS A 257 -22.92 -42.48 -11.58
N ALA A 258 -22.39 -42.91 -12.73
CA ALA A 258 -22.83 -44.13 -13.40
C ALA A 258 -22.58 -45.40 -12.55
N VAL A 259 -21.41 -45.48 -11.91
CA VAL A 259 -21.10 -46.56 -10.94
C VAL A 259 -22.10 -46.53 -9.78
N LEU A 260 -22.39 -45.35 -9.24
CA LEU A 260 -23.31 -45.21 -8.12
C LEU A 260 -24.75 -45.63 -8.46
N MET A 261 -25.22 -45.34 -9.68
CA MET A 261 -26.55 -45.74 -10.15
C MET A 261 -26.65 -47.25 -10.43
N THR A 262 -25.57 -47.89 -10.85
CA THR A 262 -25.56 -49.35 -11.16
C THR A 262 -25.45 -50.23 -9.92
N LEU A 263 -24.87 -49.71 -8.83
CA LEU A 263 -24.62 -50.43 -7.57
C LEU A 263 -25.87 -51.09 -6.94
N PRO A 264 -27.03 -50.42 -6.79
CA PRO A 264 -28.24 -51.03 -6.24
C PRO A 264 -28.78 -52.18 -7.10
N ALA A 265 -28.77 -52.03 -8.43
CA ALA A 265 -29.22 -53.05 -9.37
C ALA A 265 -28.35 -54.32 -9.29
N LEU A 266 -27.03 -54.16 -9.14
CA LEU A 266 -26.07 -55.25 -8.96
C LEU A 266 -26.27 -55.99 -7.63
N ARG A 267 -26.48 -55.26 -6.53
CA ARG A 267 -26.71 -55.87 -5.20
C ARG A 267 -28.05 -56.58 -5.12
N GLY A 268 -29.11 -56.02 -5.70
CA GLY A 268 -30.41 -56.69 -5.84
C GLY A 268 -30.33 -57.93 -6.73
N ALA A 269 -29.47 -57.91 -7.75
CA ALA A 269 -29.22 -59.06 -8.59
C ALA A 269 -28.45 -60.19 -7.87
N ARG A 270 -27.58 -59.92 -6.90
CA ARG A 270 -26.82 -60.98 -6.21
C ARG A 270 -27.56 -61.69 -5.08
N ARG A 271 -28.73 -61.20 -4.65
CA ARG A 271 -29.54 -61.90 -3.62
C ARG A 271 -30.21 -63.12 -4.24
N THR A 272 -29.98 -64.28 -3.64
CA THR A 272 -30.51 -65.56 -4.15
C THR A 272 -31.99 -65.67 -3.74
N TYR A 273 -32.85 -66.15 -4.65
CA TYR A 273 -34.31 -66.29 -4.44
C TYR A 273 -34.68 -66.97 -3.10
N VAL A 274 -33.82 -67.86 -2.61
CA VAL A 274 -33.96 -68.61 -1.33
C VAL A 274 -33.77 -67.72 -0.08
N GLU A 275 -32.94 -66.68 -0.13
CA GLU A 275 -32.73 -65.73 0.98
C GLU A 275 -33.89 -64.71 1.09
N ASP A 276 -34.52 -64.39 -0.03
CA ASP A 276 -35.62 -63.41 -0.09
C ASP A 276 -36.98 -64.05 0.30
N GLN A 277 -37.12 -65.37 0.13
CA GLN A 277 -38.31 -66.12 0.55
C GLN A 277 -38.28 -66.50 2.04
N SER A 278 -37.10 -66.77 2.62
CA SER A 278 -36.94 -67.07 4.04
C SER A 278 -37.11 -65.85 4.95
N ALA A 279 -36.79 -64.64 4.45
CA ALA A 279 -37.02 -63.38 5.17
C ALA A 279 -38.50 -62.96 5.25
N ARG A 280 -39.35 -63.41 4.30
CA ARG A 280 -40.79 -63.09 4.26
C ARG A 280 -41.62 -63.88 5.28
N GLY A 281 -41.18 -65.08 5.66
CA GLY A 281 -41.96 -65.98 6.52
C GLY A 281 -42.00 -65.62 8.01
N ARG A 282 -41.08 -64.79 8.52
CA ARG A 282 -41.00 -64.46 9.97
C ARG A 282 -40.58 -63.02 10.31
N GLY A 283 -40.50 -62.08 9.35
CA GLY A 283 -39.73 -60.84 9.54
C GLY A 283 -40.27 -59.54 8.94
N GLU A 284 -41.53 -59.43 8.51
CA GLU A 284 -42.03 -58.19 7.88
C GLU A 284 -41.93 -56.95 8.78
N ARG A 285 -42.17 -57.10 10.10
CA ARG A 285 -42.10 -55.97 11.05
C ARG A 285 -40.66 -55.47 11.31
N TYR A 286 -39.68 -56.39 11.40
CA TYR A 286 -38.27 -56.02 11.56
C TYR A 286 -37.69 -55.42 10.27
N GLY A 287 -38.11 -55.91 9.09
CA GLY A 287 -37.68 -55.35 7.80
C GLY A 287 -38.22 -53.95 7.51
N LEU A 288 -39.46 -53.63 7.93
CA LEU A 288 -40.04 -52.29 7.81
C LEU A 288 -39.40 -51.29 8.77
N ALA A 289 -39.17 -51.67 10.04
CA ALA A 289 -38.49 -50.82 11.01
C ALA A 289 -37.02 -50.54 10.62
N GLN A 290 -36.32 -51.52 10.05
CA GLN A 290 -34.94 -51.37 9.59
C GLN A 290 -34.83 -50.55 8.29
N ARG A 291 -35.83 -50.60 7.40
CA ARG A 291 -35.92 -49.74 6.21
C ARG A 291 -36.29 -48.29 6.58
N ALA A 292 -37.28 -48.12 7.45
CA ALA A 292 -37.64 -46.80 7.97
C ALA A 292 -36.47 -46.16 8.74
N GLY A 293 -35.73 -46.94 9.53
CA GLY A 293 -34.52 -46.48 10.22
C GLY A 293 -33.40 -46.09 9.24
N ALA A 294 -33.23 -46.81 8.14
CA ALA A 294 -32.28 -46.45 7.10
C ALA A 294 -32.66 -45.13 6.42
N ASP A 295 -33.93 -44.92 6.06
CA ASP A 295 -34.40 -43.69 5.42
C ASP A 295 -34.36 -42.47 6.37
N VAL A 296 -34.66 -42.66 7.65
CA VAL A 296 -34.52 -41.61 8.68
C VAL A 296 -33.05 -41.26 8.92
N ALA A 297 -32.16 -42.25 9.01
CA ALA A 297 -30.72 -42.00 9.09
C ALA A 297 -30.21 -41.26 7.84
N LEU A 298 -30.73 -41.63 6.67
CA LEU A 298 -30.43 -41.02 5.38
C LEU A 298 -30.91 -39.55 5.37
N LEU A 299 -32.14 -39.25 5.80
CA LEU A 299 -32.63 -37.88 5.97
C LEU A 299 -31.79 -37.07 6.96
N GLY A 300 -31.34 -37.70 8.05
CA GLY A 300 -30.40 -37.09 9.01
C GLY A 300 -29.08 -36.69 8.38
N VAL A 301 -28.50 -37.55 7.51
CA VAL A 301 -27.28 -37.22 6.74
C VAL A 301 -27.54 -36.08 5.77
N ALA A 302 -28.67 -36.06 5.06
CA ALA A 302 -29.00 -34.97 4.14
C ALA A 302 -29.18 -33.64 4.89
N ALA A 303 -29.85 -33.64 6.04
CA ALA A 303 -30.01 -32.47 6.90
C ALA A 303 -28.65 -31.98 7.43
N LEU A 304 -27.76 -32.89 7.84
CA LEU A 304 -26.39 -32.56 8.25
C LEU A 304 -25.60 -31.92 7.10
N LEU A 305 -25.65 -32.51 5.89
CA LEU A 305 -25.00 -31.95 4.70
C LEU A 305 -25.63 -30.61 4.31
N LEU A 306 -26.93 -30.39 4.46
CA LEU A 306 -27.51 -29.08 4.21
C LEU A 306 -27.02 -28.04 5.23
N THR A 307 -26.98 -28.43 6.50
CA THR A 307 -26.55 -27.57 7.61
C THR A 307 -25.09 -27.15 7.46
N MET A 308 -24.21 -28.09 7.11
CA MET A 308 -22.81 -27.80 6.79
C MET A 308 -22.68 -26.83 5.60
N ALA A 309 -23.59 -26.86 4.63
CA ALA A 309 -23.47 -26.04 3.42
C ALA A 309 -23.78 -24.59 3.75
N ILE A 310 -24.82 -24.40 4.57
CA ILE A 310 -25.16 -23.11 5.16
C ILE A 310 -23.99 -22.61 6.00
N ALA A 311 -23.41 -23.46 6.87
CA ALA A 311 -22.28 -23.09 7.71
C ALA A 311 -21.05 -22.64 6.90
N ILE A 312 -20.69 -23.34 5.82
CA ILE A 312 -19.59 -22.94 4.92
C ILE A 312 -19.91 -21.62 4.22
N GLY A 313 -21.16 -21.41 3.79
CA GLY A 313 -21.60 -20.14 3.23
C GLY A 313 -21.39 -18.98 4.21
N VAL A 314 -21.76 -19.18 5.49
CA VAL A 314 -21.54 -18.20 6.56
C VAL A 314 -20.06 -17.95 6.81
N VAL A 315 -19.25 -19.01 6.93
CA VAL A 315 -17.78 -18.88 7.11
C VAL A 315 -17.16 -18.14 5.92
N SER A 316 -17.57 -18.44 4.69
CA SER A 316 -17.07 -17.77 3.48
C SER A 316 -17.45 -16.29 3.43
N MET A 317 -18.65 -15.93 3.90
CA MET A 317 -19.05 -14.52 4.03
C MET A 317 -18.22 -13.81 5.10
N ALA A 318 -17.98 -14.47 6.24
CA ALA A 318 -17.15 -13.93 7.30
C ALA A 318 -15.69 -13.73 6.84
N THR A 319 -15.09 -14.70 6.15
CA THR A 319 -13.73 -14.57 5.60
C THR A 319 -13.63 -13.48 4.55
N THR A 320 -14.67 -13.28 3.74
CA THR A 320 -14.72 -12.18 2.77
C THR A 320 -14.78 -10.82 3.48
N ALA A 321 -15.57 -10.72 4.57
CA ALA A 321 -15.67 -9.51 5.37
C ALA A 321 -14.35 -9.18 6.07
N THR A 322 -13.69 -10.17 6.69
CA THR A 322 -12.39 -9.98 7.35
C THR A 322 -11.29 -9.66 6.35
N TRP A 323 -11.30 -10.27 5.17
CA TRP A 323 -10.35 -9.93 4.10
C TRP A 323 -10.53 -8.48 3.64
N ARG A 324 -11.77 -8.03 3.41
CA ARG A 324 -12.04 -6.63 3.05
C ARG A 324 -11.59 -5.66 4.13
N ALA A 325 -11.86 -5.98 5.40
CA ALA A 325 -11.39 -5.18 6.52
C ALA A 325 -9.85 -5.11 6.56
N SER A 326 -9.17 -6.24 6.36
CA SER A 326 -7.70 -6.28 6.30
C SER A 326 -7.12 -5.48 5.14
N GLN A 327 -7.77 -5.47 3.97
CA GLN A 327 -7.33 -4.66 2.84
C GLN A 327 -7.50 -3.16 3.09
N ASP A 328 -8.61 -2.75 3.71
CA ASP A 328 -8.83 -1.37 4.12
C ASP A 328 -7.81 -0.95 5.19
N ASP A 329 -7.52 -1.80 6.16
CA ASP A 329 -6.48 -1.57 7.17
C ASP A 329 -5.09 -1.42 6.53
N GLN A 330 -4.72 -2.30 5.59
CA GLN A 330 -3.44 -2.21 4.86
C GLN A 330 -3.35 -0.94 4.02
N ALA A 331 -4.45 -0.52 3.38
CA ALA A 331 -4.51 0.72 2.61
C ALA A 331 -4.30 1.94 3.52
N ARG A 332 -5.00 1.99 4.65
CA ARG A 332 -4.86 3.06 5.66
C ARG A 332 -3.45 3.11 6.25
N HIS A 333 -2.86 1.95 6.56
CA HIS A 333 -1.50 1.87 7.09
C HIS A 333 -0.45 2.38 6.09
N ARG A 334 -0.55 1.96 4.81
CA ARG A 334 0.40 2.39 3.77
C ARG A 334 0.27 3.87 3.42
N ALA A 335 -0.95 4.40 3.42
CA ALA A 335 -1.18 5.81 3.10
C ALA A 335 -0.81 6.74 4.27
N GLY A 336 -1.01 6.29 5.52
CA GLY A 336 -0.80 7.07 6.75
C GLY A 336 -1.86 8.14 7.01
N ALA A 337 -2.36 8.77 5.94
CA ALA A 337 -3.56 9.59 5.84
C ALA A 337 -4.20 9.35 4.47
N ASP A 338 -5.50 9.64 4.29
CA ASP A 338 -6.21 9.36 3.03
C ASP A 338 -5.55 10.03 1.81
N LEU A 339 -4.91 11.19 1.99
CA LEU A 339 -4.13 11.88 0.98
C LEU A 339 -2.89 12.53 1.61
N ARG A 340 -1.72 12.32 1.00
CA ARG A 340 -0.49 13.05 1.35
C ARG A 340 0.10 13.70 0.12
N VAL A 341 0.08 15.03 0.09
CA VAL A 341 0.77 15.80 -0.94
C VAL A 341 2.19 16.07 -0.47
N ALA A 342 3.16 15.33 -0.99
CA ALA A 342 4.57 15.66 -0.78
C ALA A 342 4.88 16.94 -1.53
N SER A 343 5.16 18.04 -0.82
CA SER A 343 5.35 19.40 -1.37
C SER A 343 6.05 19.40 -2.74
N PRO A 344 5.33 19.59 -3.87
CA PRO A 344 6.01 19.94 -5.12
C PRO A 344 6.93 21.15 -4.87
N PRO A 345 8.07 21.27 -5.55
CA PRO A 345 8.88 22.47 -5.41
C PRO A 345 8.05 23.71 -5.77
N GLU A 346 8.41 24.84 -5.16
CA GLU A 346 7.74 26.10 -5.40
C GLU A 346 7.71 26.38 -6.90
N ASN A 347 6.53 26.68 -7.43
CA ASN A 347 6.38 27.05 -8.82
C ASN A 347 5.60 28.35 -8.92
N VAL A 348 5.72 29.01 -10.07
CA VAL A 348 5.11 30.33 -10.30
C VAL A 348 3.58 30.28 -10.24
N GLU A 349 3.00 29.10 -10.51
CA GLU A 349 1.56 28.89 -10.51
C GLU A 349 0.99 28.91 -9.07
N LEU A 350 1.61 28.15 -8.16
CA LEU A 350 1.21 27.93 -6.77
C LEU A 350 2.39 28.25 -5.84
N GLY A 351 2.38 29.46 -5.29
CA GLY A 351 3.39 29.95 -4.36
C GLY A 351 3.24 29.32 -2.96
N PRO A 352 4.25 29.47 -2.10
CA PRO A 352 4.36 28.77 -0.81
C PRO A 352 3.15 28.94 0.12
N LEU A 353 2.56 30.13 0.19
CA LEU A 353 1.38 30.44 1.02
C LEU A 353 0.05 30.32 0.26
N GLY A 354 0.08 29.98 -1.03
CA GLY A 354 -1.13 29.78 -1.85
C GLY A 354 -1.63 28.34 -1.89
N ARG A 355 -0.87 27.39 -1.31
CA ARG A 355 -1.06 25.95 -1.51
C ARG A 355 -2.12 25.38 -0.61
N ALA A 356 -2.09 25.75 0.67
CA ALA A 356 -3.02 25.20 1.64
C ALA A 356 -4.47 25.53 1.26
N SER A 357 -4.74 26.77 0.84
CA SER A 357 -6.06 27.16 0.34
C SER A 357 -6.49 26.41 -0.93
N ALA A 358 -5.55 26.14 -1.84
CA ALA A 358 -5.83 25.36 -3.04
C ALA A 358 -6.12 23.88 -2.72
N TYR A 359 -5.41 23.29 -1.76
CA TYR A 359 -5.65 21.92 -1.33
C TYR A 359 -6.94 21.79 -0.50
N ALA A 360 -7.23 22.76 0.36
CA ALA A 360 -8.48 22.83 1.12
C ALA A 360 -9.71 22.96 0.21
N ALA A 361 -9.56 23.58 -0.97
CA ALA A 361 -10.64 23.74 -1.94
C ALA A 361 -10.91 22.47 -2.79
N LEU A 362 -10.11 21.41 -2.65
CA LEU A 362 -10.32 20.17 -3.40
C LEU A 362 -11.62 19.48 -2.93
N PRO A 363 -12.44 18.93 -3.86
CA PRO A 363 -13.65 18.21 -3.50
C PRO A 363 -13.38 17.06 -2.54
N GLY A 364 -14.09 17.03 -1.41
CA GLY A 364 -13.99 15.95 -0.42
C GLY A 364 -12.91 16.12 0.65
N VAL A 365 -12.12 17.20 0.63
CA VAL A 365 -11.18 17.50 1.73
C VAL A 365 -11.95 18.05 2.92
N THR A 366 -11.92 17.34 4.05
CA THR A 366 -12.60 17.74 5.30
C THR A 366 -11.64 18.26 6.37
N SER A 367 -10.37 17.86 6.31
CA SER A 367 -9.31 18.23 7.24
C SER A 367 -7.99 18.38 6.48
N LEU A 368 -7.20 19.39 6.85
CA LEU A 368 -5.92 19.71 6.22
C LEU A 368 -4.97 20.29 7.26
N SER A 369 -3.74 19.78 7.31
CA SER A 369 -2.67 20.38 8.09
C SER A 369 -1.36 20.32 7.31
N PRO A 370 -0.55 21.39 7.30
CA PRO A 370 0.86 21.26 6.96
C PRO A 370 1.54 20.31 7.95
N ALA A 371 2.49 19.51 7.47
CA ALA A 371 3.29 18.60 8.28
C ALA A 371 4.77 18.96 8.14
N TYR A 372 5.42 19.30 9.24
CA TYR A 372 6.83 19.65 9.30
C TYR A 372 7.62 18.47 9.86
N ARG A 373 8.73 18.13 9.21
CA ARG A 373 9.60 17.03 9.61
C ARG A 373 11.01 17.54 9.85
N ALA A 374 11.62 17.14 10.96
CA ALA A 374 13.02 17.39 11.26
C ALA A 374 13.69 16.12 11.81
N GLY A 375 14.97 15.90 11.50
CA GLY A 375 15.78 14.92 12.20
C GLY A 375 16.19 15.44 13.58
N THR A 376 16.26 14.56 14.55
CA THR A 376 16.80 14.82 15.90
C THR A 376 17.58 13.59 16.35
N GLU A 377 18.37 13.70 17.41
CA GLU A 377 18.93 12.55 18.09
C GLU A 377 18.12 12.26 19.36
N LEU A 378 17.83 10.99 19.61
CA LEU A 378 17.22 10.49 20.83
C LEU A 378 18.08 9.33 21.34
N ALA A 379 18.67 9.49 22.52
CA ALA A 379 19.55 8.48 23.11
C ALA A 379 20.70 8.01 22.18
N ALA A 380 21.32 8.94 21.45
CA ALA A 380 22.36 8.69 20.44
C ALA A 380 21.89 7.90 19.19
N GLU A 381 20.59 7.72 19.01
CA GLU A 381 19.99 7.20 17.77
C GLU A 381 19.33 8.32 16.97
N GLU A 382 19.32 8.19 15.65
CA GLU A 382 18.56 9.09 14.78
C GLU A 382 17.06 8.91 15.04
N ALA A 383 16.39 10.02 15.30
CA ALA A 383 14.95 10.09 15.50
C ALA A 383 14.35 11.18 14.60
N THR A 384 13.04 11.08 14.35
CA THR A 384 12.31 12.05 13.54
C THR A 384 11.32 12.80 14.42
N LEU A 385 11.39 14.13 14.41
CA LEU A 385 10.35 15.02 14.91
C LEU A 385 9.36 15.31 13.79
N LEU A 386 8.08 15.05 14.05
CA LEU A 386 6.98 15.38 13.16
C LEU A 386 6.04 16.36 13.88
N ALA A 387 5.81 17.52 13.27
CA ALA A 387 4.88 18.53 13.76
C ALA A 387 3.72 18.70 12.78
N VAL A 388 2.50 18.61 13.32
CA VAL A 388 1.21 18.74 12.64
C VAL A 388 0.27 19.51 13.56
N ASP A 389 -0.79 20.11 13.02
CA ASP A 389 -1.80 20.75 13.86
C ASP A 389 -2.55 19.70 14.67
N GLY A 390 -2.50 19.82 16.00
CA GLY A 390 -3.18 18.94 16.91
C GLY A 390 -4.71 18.99 16.75
N ALA A 391 -5.27 20.13 16.34
CA ALA A 391 -6.72 20.26 16.14
C ALA A 391 -7.23 19.44 14.94
N GLU A 392 -6.42 19.34 13.89
CA GLU A 392 -6.75 18.60 12.65
C GLU A 392 -6.37 17.12 12.73
N LEU A 393 -5.50 16.75 13.68
CA LEU A 393 -4.95 15.41 13.82
C LEU A 393 -6.01 14.28 13.87
N PRO A 394 -7.15 14.41 14.58
CA PRO A 394 -8.16 13.36 14.64
C PRO A 394 -8.86 13.10 13.30
N GLY A 395 -8.95 14.11 12.43
CA GLY A 395 -9.51 13.99 11.09
C GLY A 395 -8.52 13.42 10.06
N MET A 396 -7.22 13.53 10.33
CA MET A 396 -6.17 13.14 9.39
C MET A 396 -5.54 11.77 9.71
N LEU A 397 -5.28 11.48 10.98
CA LEU A 397 -4.62 10.26 11.42
C LEU A 397 -5.63 9.23 11.88
N LYS A 398 -5.88 8.23 11.03
CA LYS A 398 -6.73 7.08 11.37
C LYS A 398 -5.91 6.06 12.17
N LEU A 399 -5.94 6.18 13.49
CA LEU A 399 -5.36 5.19 14.41
C LEU A 399 -6.41 4.16 14.81
N ARG A 400 -6.07 2.87 14.77
CA ARG A 400 -6.96 1.83 15.28
C ARG A 400 -7.05 1.91 16.82
N PRO A 401 -8.22 1.65 17.42
CA PRO A 401 -8.41 1.76 18.86
C PRO A 401 -7.52 0.84 19.70
N ASP A 402 -7.01 -0.26 19.13
CA ASP A 402 -6.16 -1.24 19.82
C ASP A 402 -4.66 -0.92 19.74
N LEU A 403 -4.26 0.11 18.98
CA LEU A 403 -2.86 0.51 18.80
C LEU A 403 -2.40 1.63 19.73
N SER A 404 -3.29 2.13 20.59
CA SER A 404 -2.95 3.10 21.62
C SER A 404 -3.85 2.91 22.83
N ASP A 405 -3.28 3.09 24.02
CA ASP A 405 -4.04 3.14 25.26
C ASP A 405 -5.08 4.27 25.26
N GLU A 406 -4.90 5.29 24.40
CA GLU A 406 -5.78 6.44 24.32
C GLU A 406 -6.25 6.74 22.89
N PRO A 407 -7.51 7.17 22.72
CA PRO A 407 -8.00 7.62 21.43
C PRO A 407 -7.17 8.79 20.90
N ILE A 408 -6.97 8.83 19.58
CA ILE A 408 -6.18 9.88 18.92
C ILE A 408 -6.68 11.30 19.25
N GLY A 409 -8.00 11.47 19.45
CA GLY A 409 -8.58 12.74 19.88
C GLY A 409 -8.06 13.23 21.22
N VAL A 410 -7.81 12.33 22.18
CA VAL A 410 -7.28 12.69 23.50
C VAL A 410 -5.81 13.09 23.40
N LEU A 411 -5.01 12.31 22.65
CA LEU A 411 -3.61 12.63 22.37
C LEU A 411 -3.47 13.98 21.65
N ALA A 412 -4.28 14.20 20.62
CA ALA A 412 -4.38 15.44 19.87
C ALA A 412 -4.72 16.66 20.76
N ASN A 413 -5.68 16.49 21.68
CA ASN A 413 -6.04 17.53 22.64
C ASN A 413 -4.89 17.87 23.58
N ARG A 414 -4.10 16.89 24.03
CA ARG A 414 -2.91 17.16 24.86
C ARG A 414 -1.82 17.90 24.10
N LEU A 415 -1.60 17.56 22.83
CA LEU A 415 -0.66 18.29 21.96
C LEU A 415 -1.11 19.74 21.77
N THR A 416 -2.41 19.95 21.62
CA THR A 416 -3.01 21.29 21.46
C THR A 416 -2.94 22.09 22.77
N ALA A 417 -3.25 21.48 23.90
CA ALA A 417 -3.22 22.11 25.22
C ALA A 417 -1.78 22.40 25.70
N GLY A 418 -0.83 21.54 25.32
CA GLY A 418 0.60 21.72 25.60
C GLY A 418 1.28 22.75 24.69
N ARG A 419 0.54 23.39 23.78
CA ARG A 419 1.11 24.38 22.85
C ARG A 419 1.67 25.57 23.64
N PRO A 420 2.99 25.86 23.55
CA PRO A 420 3.54 27.05 24.16
C PRO A 420 2.95 28.28 23.50
N ASN A 421 2.58 29.28 24.31
CA ASN A 421 2.06 30.54 23.80
C ASN A 421 3.21 31.34 23.16
N LEU A 422 3.41 31.15 21.85
CA LEU A 422 4.42 31.87 21.09
C LEU A 422 3.89 33.27 20.72
N PRO A 423 4.54 34.36 21.15
CA PRO A 423 4.11 35.70 20.80
C PRO A 423 4.34 35.95 19.31
N GLY A 424 3.30 35.75 18.51
CA GLY A 424 3.27 36.16 17.10
C GLY A 424 2.74 37.58 16.97
N LEU A 425 3.27 38.36 16.02
CA LEU A 425 2.73 39.68 15.70
C LEU A 425 1.66 39.51 14.59
N PRO A 426 0.35 39.65 14.90
CA PRO A 426 -0.68 39.54 13.89
C PRO A 426 -0.57 40.71 12.90
N ILE A 427 -0.64 40.39 11.61
CA ILE A 427 -0.69 41.38 10.55
C ILE A 427 -2.17 41.73 10.33
N PRO A 428 -2.59 42.98 10.60
CA PRO A 428 -4.00 43.36 10.51
C PRO A 428 -4.50 43.39 9.07
N GLY A 429 -5.75 42.95 8.87
CA GLY A 429 -6.43 43.02 7.58
C GLY A 429 -5.95 42.00 6.56
N ARG A 430 -5.94 42.39 5.28
CA ARG A 430 -5.54 41.56 4.14
C ARG A 430 -4.50 42.26 3.25
N PRO A 431 -3.30 42.56 3.77
CA PRO A 431 -2.31 43.32 3.01
C PRO A 431 -1.74 42.49 1.86
N ALA A 432 -1.50 43.17 0.74
CA ALA A 432 -0.75 42.63 -0.40
C ALA A 432 0.76 42.85 -0.26
N GLN A 433 1.18 43.83 0.54
CA GLN A 433 2.59 44.13 0.81
C GLN A 433 2.80 44.43 2.30
N LEU A 434 4.00 44.11 2.79
CA LEU A 434 4.45 44.40 4.14
C LEU A 434 5.68 45.28 4.08
N ALA A 435 5.57 46.52 4.58
CA ALA A 435 6.71 47.42 4.74
C ALA A 435 7.45 47.08 6.05
N VAL A 436 8.73 46.76 5.93
CA VAL A 436 9.60 46.37 7.05
C VAL A 436 10.68 47.42 7.19
N ARG A 437 10.58 48.23 8.26
CA ARG A 437 11.61 49.21 8.60
C ARG A 437 12.58 48.60 9.61
N THR A 438 13.84 48.51 9.23
CA THR A 438 14.92 47.96 10.05
C THR A 438 15.92 49.04 10.38
N ARG A 439 16.46 49.03 11.61
CA ARG A 439 17.61 49.86 11.97
C ARG A 439 18.74 48.96 12.46
N LEU A 440 19.86 48.94 11.74
CA LEU A 440 21.05 48.17 12.12
C LEU A 440 22.15 49.13 12.59
N THR A 441 22.56 48.98 13.84
CA THR A 441 23.67 49.76 14.44
C THR A 441 24.82 48.82 14.79
N LEU A 442 26.04 49.24 14.48
CA LEU A 442 27.28 48.55 14.86
C LEU A 442 28.06 49.43 15.82
N ASP A 443 28.49 48.87 16.94
CA ASP A 443 29.33 49.57 17.91
C ASP A 443 30.78 49.65 17.45
N ASP A 444 31.25 48.65 16.69
CA ASP A 444 32.60 48.61 16.11
C ASP A 444 32.54 48.81 14.59
N SER A 445 33.02 49.96 14.14
CA SER A 445 33.12 50.31 12.71
C SER A 445 34.03 49.38 11.91
N ALA A 446 34.99 48.69 12.54
CA ALA A 446 35.86 47.73 11.86
C ALA A 446 35.09 46.47 11.37
N LEU A 447 33.89 46.23 11.91
CA LEU A 447 33.02 45.12 11.52
C LEU A 447 32.03 45.49 10.41
N ALA A 448 32.01 46.74 9.95
CA ALA A 448 31.02 47.24 9.00
C ALA A 448 30.94 46.41 7.71
N GLU A 449 32.07 46.03 7.11
CA GLU A 449 32.09 45.20 5.90
C GLU A 449 31.54 43.78 6.12
N SER A 450 31.83 43.18 7.27
CA SER A 450 31.39 41.82 7.61
C SER A 450 29.90 41.75 7.91
N TYR A 451 29.29 42.87 8.34
CA TYR A 451 27.89 42.96 8.73
C TYR A 451 27.06 43.87 7.78
N ALA A 452 27.62 44.29 6.65
CA ALA A 452 26.93 45.15 5.67
C ALA A 452 25.71 44.47 5.02
N ARG A 453 25.63 43.13 5.09
CA ARG A 453 24.55 42.31 4.49
C ARG A 453 24.17 41.14 5.39
N VAL A 454 23.88 41.41 6.67
CA VAL A 454 23.35 40.37 7.56
C VAL A 454 21.97 39.95 7.05
N PRO A 455 21.76 38.68 6.68
CA PRO A 455 20.45 38.23 6.24
C PRO A 455 19.50 38.21 7.45
N LEU A 456 18.46 39.04 7.39
CA LEU A 456 17.32 38.98 8.29
C LEU A 456 16.24 38.16 7.61
N THR A 457 15.56 37.31 8.36
CA THR A 457 14.50 36.45 7.84
C THR A 457 13.25 36.63 8.69
N LEU A 458 12.13 36.94 8.03
CA LEU A 458 10.81 37.01 8.65
C LEU A 458 10.06 35.71 8.39
N THR A 459 9.69 35.00 9.45
CA THR A 459 8.85 33.80 9.32
C THR A 459 7.38 34.20 9.42
N ILE A 460 6.68 34.09 8.31
CA ILE A 460 5.25 34.38 8.19
C ILE A 460 4.47 33.07 8.28
N VAL A 461 3.36 33.11 9.02
CA VAL A 461 2.41 32.01 9.15
C VAL A 461 1.06 32.46 8.60
N ASP A 462 0.45 31.63 7.76
CA ASP A 462 -0.89 31.89 7.24
C ASP A 462 -2.00 31.33 8.15
N GLY A 463 -3.27 31.57 7.76
CA GLY A 463 -4.42 31.09 8.52
C GLY A 463 -4.57 29.56 8.55
N GLU A 464 -3.89 28.83 7.66
CA GLU A 464 -3.84 27.35 7.63
C GLU A 464 -2.59 26.81 8.37
N GLY A 465 -1.79 27.67 9.02
CA GLY A 465 -0.59 27.28 9.74
C GLY A 465 0.64 27.01 8.87
N VAL A 466 0.61 27.35 7.57
CA VAL A 466 1.76 27.24 6.66
C VAL A 466 2.80 28.30 7.03
N ARG A 467 4.03 27.85 7.26
CA ARG A 467 5.19 28.68 7.60
C ARG A 467 6.02 28.91 6.36
N HIS A 468 6.32 30.16 6.06
CA HIS A 468 7.26 30.53 5.02
C HIS A 468 8.19 31.64 5.51
N SER A 469 9.47 31.50 5.17
CA SER A 469 10.53 32.40 5.58
C SER A 469 10.86 33.35 4.45
N VAL A 470 10.66 34.65 4.67
CA VAL A 470 10.96 35.70 3.69
C VAL A 470 12.26 36.40 4.09
N PRO A 471 13.30 36.39 3.24
CA PRO A 471 14.50 37.17 3.50
C PRO A 471 14.22 38.67 3.36
N VAL A 472 14.82 39.44 4.26
CA VAL A 472 14.89 40.90 4.26
C VAL A 472 16.35 41.26 4.40
N THR A 473 16.86 42.13 3.52
CA THR A 473 18.26 42.55 3.55
C THR A 473 18.34 43.95 4.15
N PRO A 474 18.51 44.08 5.48
CA PRO A 474 18.72 45.37 6.10
C PRO A 474 20.04 45.98 5.62
N ALA A 475 20.06 47.31 5.46
CA ALA A 475 21.30 48.06 5.29
C ALA A 475 21.76 48.60 6.66
N LEU A 476 23.05 48.94 6.75
CA LEU A 476 23.61 49.69 7.88
C LEU A 476 22.87 51.03 8.05
N GLY A 477 22.48 51.36 9.28
CA GLY A 477 21.61 52.51 9.57
C GLY A 477 20.13 52.17 9.43
N GLU A 478 19.32 53.12 8.97
CA GLU A 478 17.90 52.89 8.68
C GLU A 478 17.71 52.37 7.27
N SER A 479 16.93 51.30 7.13
CA SER A 479 16.51 50.75 5.86
C SER A 479 15.02 50.41 5.90
N GLU A 480 14.36 50.56 4.76
CA GLU A 480 12.99 50.13 4.57
C GLU A 480 12.96 49.14 3.39
N SER A 481 12.37 47.97 3.63
CA SER A 481 12.21 46.91 2.65
C SER A 481 10.74 46.59 2.50
N ALA A 482 10.27 46.46 1.26
CA ALA A 482 8.91 46.02 0.97
C ALA A 482 8.92 44.51 0.66
N VAL A 483 8.13 43.75 1.41
CA VAL A 483 7.88 42.33 1.17
C VAL A 483 6.57 42.21 0.40
N ASP A 484 6.62 41.66 -0.82
CA ASP A 484 5.43 41.36 -1.61
C ASP A 484 4.78 40.05 -1.11
N LEU A 485 3.73 40.19 -0.32
CA LEU A 485 2.96 39.06 0.19
C LEU A 485 2.12 38.42 -0.92
N ALA A 486 1.65 39.21 -1.89
CA ALA A 486 0.85 38.70 -3.00
C ALA A 486 1.65 37.77 -3.90
N ALA A 487 2.96 37.98 -4.03
CA ALA A 487 3.85 37.05 -4.74
C ALA A 487 3.89 35.65 -4.09
N LEU A 488 3.77 35.56 -2.76
CA LEU A 488 3.84 34.30 -2.01
C LEU A 488 2.67 33.35 -2.27
N ARG A 489 1.58 33.82 -2.89
CA ARG A 489 0.43 32.98 -3.25
C ARG A 489 0.61 32.27 -4.60
N GLY A 490 1.51 32.75 -5.46
CA GLY A 490 1.58 32.37 -6.88
C GLY A 490 0.47 33.00 -7.73
N ARG A 491 0.37 32.58 -9.01
CA ARG A 491 -0.65 33.12 -9.93
C ARG A 491 -2.08 32.71 -9.56
N SER A 492 -2.27 31.42 -9.27
CA SER A 492 -3.60 30.83 -9.06
C SER A 492 -3.96 30.61 -7.59
N GLY A 493 -2.97 30.60 -6.68
CA GLY A 493 -3.20 30.44 -5.24
C GLY A 493 -3.81 31.67 -4.56
N LYS A 494 -4.32 31.47 -3.34
CA LYS A 494 -4.90 32.51 -2.48
C LYS A 494 -4.23 32.50 -1.11
N LEU A 495 -3.95 33.68 -0.55
CA LEU A 495 -3.46 33.79 0.83
C LEU A 495 -4.60 33.50 1.80
N THR A 496 -4.32 32.70 2.83
CA THR A 496 -5.24 32.49 3.95
C THR A 496 -4.88 33.44 5.10
N TYR A 497 -5.88 34.11 5.66
CA TYR A 497 -5.73 35.05 6.77
C TYR A 497 -6.32 34.46 8.06
N PRO A 498 -5.87 34.89 9.26
CA PRO A 498 -4.90 35.95 9.52
C PRO A 498 -3.46 35.56 9.18
N LEU A 499 -2.65 36.54 8.75
CA LEU A 499 -1.20 36.36 8.65
C LEU A 499 -0.55 36.77 9.97
N VAL A 500 0.46 36.02 10.40
CA VAL A 500 1.19 36.27 11.66
C VAL A 500 2.69 36.23 11.40
N ILE A 501 3.43 37.21 11.89
CA ILE A 501 4.90 37.12 11.95
C ILE A 501 5.25 36.31 13.19
N ALA A 502 5.66 35.06 13.00
CA ALA A 502 5.94 34.12 14.09
C ALA A 502 7.38 34.18 14.58
N ALA A 503 8.33 34.60 13.75
CA ALA A 503 9.72 34.77 14.15
C ALA A 503 10.42 35.83 13.28
N ILE A 504 11.43 36.45 13.87
CA ILE A 504 12.42 37.27 13.18
C ILE A 504 13.77 36.64 13.49
N THR A 505 14.44 36.10 12.49
CA THR A 505 15.72 35.42 12.63
C THR A 505 16.80 36.24 11.94
N VAL A 506 17.94 36.41 12.60
CA VAL A 506 19.10 37.13 12.06
C VAL A 506 20.28 36.19 12.11
N ASP A 507 20.89 35.90 10.97
CA ASP A 507 22.05 35.01 10.91
C ASP A 507 23.34 35.83 10.98
N LEU A 508 23.97 35.84 12.15
CA LEU A 508 25.17 36.65 12.40
C LEU A 508 26.42 35.83 12.01
N PRO A 509 27.34 36.38 11.20
CA PRO A 509 28.58 35.69 10.88
C PRO A 509 29.40 35.44 12.15
N ARG A 510 29.62 34.17 12.50
CA ARG A 510 30.53 33.80 13.60
C ARG A 510 31.93 34.31 13.30
N GLN A 511 32.44 35.23 14.11
CA GLN A 511 33.88 35.49 14.11
C GLN A 511 34.60 34.22 14.54
N ARG A 512 35.49 33.71 13.69
CA ARG A 512 36.47 32.71 14.11
C ARG A 512 37.34 33.36 15.18
N ALA A 513 37.07 33.07 16.45
CA ALA A 513 38.07 33.24 17.48
C ALA A 513 39.29 32.40 17.05
N ARG A 514 40.38 33.07 16.65
CA ARG A 514 41.69 32.42 16.57
C ARG A 514 42.07 32.06 18.00
N ALA A 515 41.80 30.83 18.42
CA ALA A 515 42.57 30.23 19.47
C ALA A 515 43.99 30.06 18.92
N VAL A 516 44.87 31.00 19.24
CA VAL A 516 46.31 30.77 19.17
C VAL A 516 46.57 29.69 20.21
N HIS A 517 46.76 28.45 19.75
CA HIS A 517 47.29 27.38 20.58
C HIS A 517 48.72 27.77 20.96
N ASP A 518 48.89 28.42 22.10
CA ASP A 518 50.15 28.38 22.81
C ASP A 518 50.11 27.25 23.82
N ARG A 519 51.14 26.42 23.77
CA ARG A 519 51.23 25.11 24.38
C ARG A 519 51.60 25.27 25.86
N VAL A 520 50.73 24.85 26.79
CA VAL A 520 51.13 24.61 28.19
C VAL A 520 50.50 23.30 28.69
N GLN A 521 51.35 22.41 29.19
CA GLN A 521 51.05 21.10 29.77
C GLN A 521 50.43 21.21 31.19
N GLY A 522 49.55 20.25 31.52
CA GLY A 522 49.34 19.77 32.90
C GLY A 522 47.90 19.83 33.43
N PRO A 523 47.46 18.87 34.26
CA PRO A 523 46.05 18.42 34.31
C PRO A 523 45.25 18.99 35.49
N ALA A 524 43.95 19.27 35.29
CA ALA A 524 42.96 19.37 36.37
C ALA A 524 41.51 19.22 35.87
N GLU A 525 40.69 18.54 36.68
CA GLU A 525 39.30 18.10 36.48
C GLU A 525 38.27 19.18 36.10
N PRO A 526 37.12 18.79 35.50
CA PRO A 526 36.06 19.72 35.11
C PRO A 526 35.10 20.06 36.25
N ARG A 527 34.90 21.37 36.51
CA ARG A 527 33.74 21.90 37.27
C ARG A 527 32.75 22.61 36.32
N PRO A 528 31.43 22.56 36.59
CA PRO A 528 30.39 23.00 35.66
C PRO A 528 30.16 24.52 35.68
N VAL A 529 29.99 25.13 34.50
CA VAL A 529 29.75 26.58 34.35
C VAL A 529 28.26 26.89 34.25
N ARG A 530 27.84 27.89 35.04
CA ARG A 530 26.50 28.49 35.14
C ARG A 530 26.00 29.09 33.81
N ARG A 531 24.70 28.91 33.55
CA ARG A 531 23.92 29.56 32.48
C ARG A 531 23.92 31.09 32.64
N ALA A 532 24.26 31.82 31.58
CA ALA A 532 24.01 33.26 31.45
C ALA A 532 22.66 33.51 30.74
N ARG A 533 21.78 34.31 31.36
CA ARG A 533 20.55 34.85 30.78
C ARG A 533 20.87 36.11 29.98
N ALA A 534 20.34 36.23 28.77
CA ALA A 534 20.28 37.50 28.03
C ALA A 534 18.89 38.15 28.22
N ALA A 535 18.89 39.43 28.59
CA ALA A 535 17.70 40.22 28.87
C ALA A 535 17.07 40.79 27.59
N ALA A 536 15.73 40.78 27.52
CA ALA A 536 14.94 41.30 26.43
C ALA A 536 14.74 42.83 26.55
N GLY A 537 14.98 43.57 25.46
CA GLY A 537 14.73 45.00 25.36
C GLY A 537 13.31 45.32 24.90
N HIS A 538 12.64 46.23 25.61
CA HIS A 538 11.30 46.76 25.32
C HIS A 538 11.28 47.71 24.10
N VAL A 539 10.25 47.61 23.26
CA VAL A 539 9.92 48.60 22.22
C VAL A 539 8.65 49.36 22.63
N ARG A 540 8.75 50.70 22.67
CA ARG A 540 7.69 51.63 23.09
C ARG A 540 6.96 52.16 21.85
N ALA A 541 5.65 51.95 21.74
CA ALA A 541 4.83 52.47 20.66
C ALA A 541 4.48 53.96 20.88
N GLY A 542 4.96 54.84 19.99
CA GLY A 542 4.63 56.26 19.97
C GLY A 542 3.45 56.57 19.06
N ARG A 543 2.31 56.93 19.66
CA ARG A 543 1.11 57.48 19.00
C ARG A 543 1.42 58.91 18.50
N ARG A 544 1.38 59.16 17.18
CA ARG A 544 1.35 60.53 16.64
C ARG A 544 -0.06 61.11 16.80
N ARG A 545 -0.20 62.15 17.65
CA ARG A 545 -1.33 63.09 17.61
C ARG A 545 -1.10 64.07 16.46
N GLY A 546 -2.10 64.22 15.59
CA GLY A 546 -2.13 65.25 14.57
C GLY A 546 -2.39 66.63 15.17
N ALA A 547 -1.76 67.64 14.57
CA ALA A 547 -2.20 69.04 14.66
C ALA A 547 -2.37 69.54 13.22
N ARG A 548 -3.60 69.93 12.90
CA ARG A 548 -3.99 70.66 11.69
C ARG A 548 -3.41 72.08 11.77
N ARG A 549 -2.95 72.60 10.64
CA ARG A 549 -3.54 73.83 10.08
C ARG A 549 -4.25 73.44 8.81
#